data_AF-A0A661HYU8-F1
#
_entry.id   AF-A0A661HYU8-F1
#
_cell.length_a   1.000
_cell.length_b   1.000
_cell.length_c   1.000
_cell.angle_alpha   90.00
_cell.angle_beta   90.00
_cell.angle_gamma   90.00
#
_symmetry.space_group_name_H-M   'P 1'
#
loop_
_entity.id
_entity.type
_entity.pdbx_description
1 polymer ?
#
loop_
_entity_poly.entity_id
_entity_poly.type
_entity_poly.pdbx_seq_one_letter_code
_entity_poly.pdbx_strand_id
1 'polypeptide(L)' 'MEDSRILVDTSVIIDYLRKQNKKSTKFWKLMSEYECTISTVTLYELYSGAKKDTQKEDVNILESMF' A
#
# COMPACT_ATOMS: atom_id res chain seq x y z
N MET A 1 11.49 -15.88 13.70
CA MET A 1 11.85 -15.89 12.27
C MET A 1 12.16 -14.45 11.92
N GLU A 2 13.42 -14.13 11.63
CA GLU A 2 13.90 -12.75 11.47
C GLU A 2 13.54 -12.15 10.09
N ASP A 3 13.06 -12.99 9.14
CA ASP A 3 12.78 -12.66 7.74
C ASP A 3 11.28 -12.49 7.38
N SER A 4 10.37 -12.23 8.33
CA SER A 4 8.94 -12.07 8.00
C SER A 4 8.56 -10.67 7.49
N ARG A 5 9.49 -9.71 7.55
CA ARG A 5 9.23 -8.32 7.15
C ARG A 5 9.61 -8.08 5.70
N ILE A 6 8.69 -7.48 4.96
CA ILE A 6 8.93 -7.08 3.58
C ILE A 6 8.66 -5.59 3.40
N LEU A 7 9.51 -4.92 2.63
CA LEU A 7 9.27 -3.55 2.21
C LEU A 7 8.42 -3.58 0.92
N VAL A 8 7.26 -2.93 0.96
CA VAL A 8 6.35 -2.88 -0.17
C VAL A 8 6.63 -1.66 -1.04
N ASP A 9 6.87 -1.91 -2.33
CA ASP A 9 7.07 -0.86 -3.33
C ASP A 9 5.76 -0.12 -3.67
N THR A 10 5.88 1.14 -4.09
CA THR A 10 4.76 2.01 -4.45
C THR A 10 3.89 1.42 -5.55
N SER A 11 4.48 0.76 -6.56
CA SER A 11 3.71 0.18 -7.66
C SER A 11 2.72 -0.91 -7.20
N VAL A 12 3.08 -1.68 -6.17
CA VAL A 12 2.24 -2.73 -5.59
C VAL A 12 1.05 -2.12 -4.85
N ILE A 13 1.26 -1.02 -4.14
CA ILE A 13 0.20 -0.28 -3.45
C ILE A 13 -0.73 0.42 -4.45
N ILE A 14 -0.19 1.04 -5.51
CA ILE A 14 -1.01 1.69 -6.54
C ILE A 14 -1.92 0.68 -7.24
N ASP A 15 -1.44 -0.54 -7.54
CA ASP A 15 -2.29 -1.61 -8.09
C ASP A 15 -3.43 -1.97 -7.15
N TYR A 16 -3.14 -2.08 -5.84
CA TYR A 16 -4.14 -2.30 -4.81
C TYR A 16 -5.19 -1.20 -4.79
N LEU A 17 -4.78 0.07 -4.74
CA LEU A 17 -5.69 1.22 -4.67
C LEU A 17 -6.57 1.36 -5.93
N ARG A 18 -6.05 1.04 -7.12
CA ARG A 18 -6.79 1.18 -8.39
C ARG A 18 -7.82 0.07 -8.66
N LYS A 19 -7.59 -1.15 -8.18
CA LYS A 19 -8.51 -2.28 -8.45
C LYS A 19 -9.75 -2.21 -7.57
N GLN A 20 -10.92 -2.50 -8.13
CA GLN A 20 -12.16 -2.65 -7.35
C GLN A 20 -12.10 -3.91 -6.47
N ASN A 21 -11.69 -5.05 -7.04
CA ASN A 21 -11.52 -6.29 -6.28
C ASN A 21 -10.14 -6.31 -5.62
N LYS A 22 -10.06 -5.81 -4.38
CA LYS A 22 -8.82 -5.75 -3.59
C LYS A 22 -8.20 -7.12 -3.33
N LYS A 23 -9.03 -8.16 -3.16
CA LYS A 23 -8.61 -9.52 -2.81
C LYS A 23 -7.79 -10.21 -3.90
N SER A 24 -7.90 -9.75 -5.16
CA SER A 24 -7.14 -10.30 -6.28
C SER A 24 -5.76 -9.67 -6.48
N THR A 25 -5.39 -8.68 -5.65
CA THR A 25 -4.12 -7.97 -5.76
C THR A 25 -2.98 -8.73 -5.08
N LYS A 26 -1.74 -8.48 -5.53
CA LYS A 26 -0.55 -9.04 -4.87
C LYS A 26 -0.41 -8.52 -3.44
N PHE A 27 -0.72 -7.23 -3.21
CA PHE A 27 -0.64 -6.61 -1.88
C PHE A 27 -1.53 -7.32 -0.85
N TRP A 28 -2.78 -7.67 -1.22
CA TRP A 28 -3.68 -8.39 -0.33
C TRP A 28 -3.12 -9.74 0.12
N LYS A 29 -2.51 -10.49 -0.80
CA LYS A 29 -1.85 -11.76 -0.48
C LYS A 29 -0.64 -11.56 0.44
N LEU A 30 0.19 -10.56 0.15
CA LEU A 30 1.38 -10.25 0.94
C LEU A 30 1.01 -9.88 2.39
N MET A 31 -0.01 -9.04 2.59
CA MET A 31 -0.52 -8.67 3.92
C MET A 31 -1.03 -9.87 4.74
N SER A 32 -1.38 -10.98 4.09
CA SER A 32 -1.81 -12.20 4.78
C SER A 32 -0.67 -13.16 5.15
N GLU A 33 0.51 -12.99 4.56
CA GLU A 33 1.64 -13.92 4.68
C GLU A 33 2.86 -13.28 5.37
N TYR A 34 2.98 -11.95 5.34
CA TYR A 34 4.16 -11.20 5.79
C TYR A 34 3.76 -9.99 6.63
N GLU A 35 4.70 -9.52 7.44
CA GLU A 35 4.64 -8.21 8.08
C GLU A 35 5.09 -7.16 7.06
N CYS A 36 4.13 -6.59 6.34
CA CYS A 36 4.42 -5.56 5.36
C CYS A 36 4.81 -4.24 6.03
N THR A 37 5.81 -3.57 5.47
CA THR A 37 6.23 -2.23 5.85
C THR A 37 6.28 -1.36 4.61
N ILE A 38 6.15 -0.04 4.78
CA ILE A 38 6.35 0.95 3.73
C ILE A 38 7.42 1.94 4.15
N SER A 39 8.11 2.52 3.17
CA SER A 39 9.07 3.59 3.45
C SER A 39 8.37 4.95 3.44
N THR A 40 8.99 5.95 4.08
CA THR A 40 8.55 7.35 3.95
C THR A 40 8.58 7.82 2.49
N VAL A 41 9.48 7.28 1.65
CA VAL A 41 9.53 7.59 0.21
C VAL A 41 8.29 7.06 -0.50
N THR A 42 7.88 5.83 -0.21
CA THR A 42 6.63 5.23 -0.72
C THR A 42 5.42 6.08 -0.35
N LEU A 43 5.34 6.52 0.91
CA LEU A 43 4.26 7.38 1.38
C LEU A 43 4.24 8.74 0.65
N TYR A 44 5.42 9.36 0.46
CA TYR A 44 5.55 10.59 -0.31
C TYR A 44 5.08 10.44 -1.77
N GLU A 45 5.43 9.33 -2.44
CA GLU A 45 5.00 9.07 -3.82
C GLU A 45 3.48 8.90 -3.91
N LEU A 46 2.87 8.20 -2.96
CA LEU A 46 1.41 8.02 -2.89
C LEU A 46 0.67 9.35 -2.71
N TYR A 47 1.11 10.18 -1.75
CA TYR A 47 0.55 11.52 -1.56
C TYR A 47 0.76 12.42 -2.78
N SER A 48 1.94 12.36 -3.39
CA SER A 48 2.24 13.11 -4.61
C SER A 48 1.35 12.69 -5.79
N GLY A 49 0.99 11.41 -5.87
CA GLY A 49 0.13 10.83 -6.91
C GLY A 49 -1.37 11.03 -6.69
N ALA A 50 -1.83 11.27 -5.46
CA ALA A 50 -3.23 11.47 -5.11
C ALA A 50 -3.73 12.86 -5.50
N LYS A 51 -4.36 12.98 -6.67
CA LYS A 51 -4.84 14.27 -7.23
C LYS A 51 -6.28 14.61 -6.82
N LYS A 52 -7.10 13.61 -6.53
CA LYS A 52 -8.50 13.77 -6.09
C LYS A 52 -8.63 13.56 -4.59
N ASP A 53 -9.62 14.17 -3.96
CA ASP A 53 -9.81 14.03 -2.51
C ASP A 53 -10.10 12.57 -2.10
N THR A 54 -10.84 11.83 -2.92
CA THR A 54 -11.04 10.38 -2.72
C THR A 54 -9.72 9.60 -2.73
N GLN A 55 -8.75 9.99 -3.56
CA GLN A 55 -7.44 9.34 -3.60
C GLN A 55 -6.60 9.71 -2.38
N LYS A 56 -6.76 10.92 -1.83
CA LYS A 56 -6.07 11.33 -0.61
C LYS A 56 -6.63 10.57 0.60
N GLU A 57 -7.95 10.41 0.67
CA GLU A 57 -8.61 9.59 1.68
C GLU A 57 -8.12 8.14 1.61
N ASP A 58 -8.03 7.56 0.42
CA ASP A 58 -7.47 6.22 0.21
C ASP A 58 -6.03 6.10 0.77
N VAL A 59 -5.18 7.11 0.53
CA VAL A 59 -3.80 7.13 1.05
C VAL A 59 -3.78 7.30 2.57
N ASN A 60 -4.62 8.15 3.16
CA ASN A 60 -4.72 8.33 4.61
C ASN A 60 -5.15 7.03 5.32
N ILE A 61 -6.15 6.32 4.75
CA ILE A 61 -6.60 5.03 5.27
C ILE A 61 -5.45 4.03 5.21
N LEU A 62 -4.73 3.99 4.09
CA LEU A 62 -3.59 3.08 3.93
C LEU A 62 -2.44 3.39 4.89
N GLU A 63 -2.12 4.66 5.12
CA GLU A 63 -1.10 5.07 6.11
C GLU A 63 -1.44 4.56 7.51
N SER A 64 -2.72 4.60 7.90
CA SER A 64 -3.15 4.08 9.22
C SER A 64 -3.03 2.56 9.39
N MET A 65 -2.71 1.83 8.32
CA MET A 65 -2.48 0.37 8.35
C MET A 65 -1.03 0.00 8.67
N PHE A 66 -0.12 0.97 8.72
CA PHE A 66 1.32 0.79 8.96
C PHE A 66 1.78 1.58 10.19
#